data_AF-A0A7X6A8X0-F1
#
_entry.id   AF-A0A7X6A8X0-F1
#
_cell.length_a   1.000
_cell.length_b   1.000
_cell.length_c   1.000
_cell.angle_alpha   90.00
_cell.angle_beta   90.00
_cell.angle_gamma   90.00
#
_symmetry.space_group_name_H-M   'P 1'
#
loop_
_entity.id
_entity.type
_entity.pdbx_description
1 polymer ?
#
loop_
_entity_poly.entity_id
_entity_poly.type
_entity_poly.pdbx_seq_one_letter_code
_entity_poly.pdbx_strand_id
1 'polypeptide(L)'
;ELRFVATTSSGPGGQHVNRSRTRITLLFDVDASPTLTERQKRRIKSKLASRVDREGCLRVRCGRHRSQAMNREEAIRRFNALIRDAL
;
A
#
# COMPACT_ATOMS: atom_id res chain seq x y z
N GLU A 1 -1.16 6.53 -11.22
CA GLU A 1 -1.33 5.12 -10.81
C GLU A 1 -0.88 4.83 -9.38
N LEU A 2 0.30 5.24 -8.90
CA LEU A 2 0.73 4.99 -7.51
C LEU A 2 0.82 6.28 -6.68
N ARG A 3 0.20 6.30 -5.50
CA ARG A 3 0.30 7.41 -4.54
C ARG A 3 0.93 6.92 -3.24
N PHE A 4 1.77 7.74 -2.61
CA PHE A 4 2.42 7.43 -1.34
C PHE A 4 1.97 8.41 -0.27
N VAL A 5 1.49 7.90 0.85
CA VAL A 5 1.05 8.69 2.01
C VAL A 5 1.94 8.35 3.20
N ALA A 6 2.68 9.35 3.70
CA ALA A 6 3.46 9.22 4.92
C ALA A 6 2.57 9.50 6.15
N THR A 7 2.65 8.63 7.16
CA THR A 7 1.87 8.74 8.40
C THR A 7 2.79 8.52 9.61
N THR A 8 2.32 8.94 10.78
CA THR A 8 3.00 8.62 12.04
C THR A 8 2.86 7.13 12.35
N SER A 9 3.93 6.54 12.84
CA SER A 9 3.94 5.19 13.41
C SER A 9 3.40 5.26 14.84
N SER A 10 2.08 5.32 14.99
CA SER A 10 1.42 5.22 16.31
C SER A 10 0.97 3.79 16.59
N GLY A 11 1.26 3.32 17.81
CA GLY A 11 0.50 2.31 18.55
C GLY A 11 -0.18 2.98 19.76
N PRO A 12 -1.24 2.38 20.33
CA PRO A 12 -1.90 2.92 21.51
C PRO A 12 -0.98 2.73 22.73
N GLY A 13 -0.41 3.81 23.23
CA GLY A 13 0.51 3.80 24.36
C GLY A 13 1.06 5.21 24.59
N GLY A 14 0.69 5.79 25.74
CA GLY A 14 1.14 7.10 26.17
C GLY A 14 2.64 7.14 26.47
N GLN A 15 3.12 8.37 26.66
CA GLN A 15 4.47 8.81 27.03
C GLN A 15 5.48 9.03 25.90
N HIS A 16 5.88 10.31 25.81
CA HIS A 16 7.05 10.95 25.19
C HIS A 16 7.97 10.08 24.29
N VAL A 17 7.55 9.78 23.06
CA VAL A 17 8.47 9.29 22.01
C VAL A 17 8.35 10.21 20.80
N ASN A 18 9.48 10.79 20.37
CA ASN A 18 9.59 11.56 19.13
C ASN A 18 9.05 10.74 17.95
N ARG A 19 7.79 10.97 17.57
CA ARG A 19 7.07 10.20 16.54
C ARG A 19 7.53 10.64 15.15
N SER A 20 8.62 10.05 14.68
CA SER A 20 9.04 10.18 13.28
C SER A 20 7.94 9.64 12.35
N ARG A 21 7.51 10.43 11.35
CA ARG A 21 6.50 10.07 10.34
C ARG A 21 7.03 9.02 9.36
N THR A 22 7.43 7.85 9.81
CA THR A 22 8.19 6.90 8.98
C THR A 22 7.32 5.93 8.22
N ARG A 23 6.06 5.73 8.63
CA ARG A 23 5.14 4.77 8.01
C ARG A 23 4.71 5.29 6.63
N ILE A 24 4.86 4.48 5.60
CA ILE A 24 4.43 4.75 4.23
C ILE A 24 3.23 3.86 3.87
N THR A 25 2.22 4.44 3.26
CA THR A 25 1.11 3.73 2.62
C THR A 25 1.18 3.97 1.12
N LEU A 26 1.34 2.91 0.34
CA LEU A 26 1.18 2.93 -1.11
C LEU A 26 -0.30 2.68 -1.43
N LEU A 27 -0.87 3.54 -2.25
CA LEU A 27 -2.24 3.47 -2.77
C LEU A 27 -2.16 3.27 -4.29
N PHE A 28 -2.89 2.29 -4.80
CA PHE A 28 -2.98 2.00 -6.23
C PHE A 28 -4.45 1.86 -6.62
N ASP A 29 -4.91 2.74 -7.51
CA ASP A 29 -6.26 2.67 -8.04
C ASP A 29 -6.30 1.64 -9.16
N VAL A 30 -6.91 0.48 -8.88
CA VAL A 30 -6.98 -0.64 -9.83
C VAL A 30 -7.96 -0.30 -10.96
N ASP A 31 -9.05 0.39 -10.65
CA ASP A 31 -10.13 0.66 -11.60
C ASP A 31 -9.75 1.79 -12.57
N ALA A 32 -9.06 2.82 -12.08
CA ALA A 32 -8.56 3.92 -12.88
C ALA A 32 -7.21 3.64 -13.57
N SER A 33 -6.61 2.46 -13.40
CA SER A 33 -5.34 2.12 -14.05
C SER A 33 -5.53 1.88 -15.56
N PRO A 34 -4.93 2.71 -16.44
CA PRO A 34 -4.94 2.46 -17.89
C PRO A 34 -4.08 1.27 -18.30
N THR A 35 -3.12 0.86 -17.46
CA THR A 35 -2.19 -0.23 -17.74
C THR A 35 -2.82 -1.62 -17.59
N LEU A 36 -3.96 -1.72 -16.90
CA LEU A 36 -4.65 -2.98 -16.63
C LEU A 36 -5.84 -3.19 -17.57
N THR A 37 -5.94 -4.38 -18.17
CA THR A 37 -7.15 -4.80 -18.87
C THR A 37 -8.29 -5.08 -17.89
N GLU A 38 -9.54 -5.00 -18.33
CA GLU A 38 -10.71 -5.31 -17.50
C GLU A 38 -10.66 -6.71 -16.86
N ARG A 39 -10.07 -7.69 -17.56
CA ARG A 39 -9.86 -9.04 -17.03
C ARG A 39 -8.84 -9.04 -15.88
N GLN A 40 -7.75 -8.29 -16.02
CA GLN A 40 -6.72 -8.15 -15.00
C GLN A 40 -7.25 -7.40 -13.78
N LYS A 41 -7.99 -6.30 -13.99
CA LYS A 41 -8.66 -5.56 -12.91
C LYS A 41 -9.57 -6.48 -12.08
N ARG A 42 -10.43 -7.26 -12.74
CA ARG A 42 -11.30 -8.25 -12.06
C ARG A 42 -10.51 -9.30 -11.28
N ARG A 43 -9.43 -9.85 -11.86
CA ARG A 43 -8.54 -10.80 -11.17
C ARG A 43 -7.91 -10.21 -9.91
N ILE A 44 -7.34 -9.01 -10.03
CA ILE A 44 -6.72 -8.31 -8.90
C ILE A 44 -7.74 -8.04 -7.80
N LYS A 45 -8.92 -7.50 -8.15
CA LYS A 45 -9.98 -7.22 -7.17
C LYS A 45 -10.50 -8.49 -6.50
N SER A 46 -10.58 -9.61 -7.22
CA SER A 46 -11.00 -10.89 -6.65
C SER A 46 -9.94 -11.49 -5.71
N LYS A 47 -8.68 -11.62 -6.15
CA LYS A 47 -7.61 -12.21 -5.34
C LYS A 47 -7.17 -11.33 -4.17
N LEU A 48 -7.23 -10.01 -4.32
CA LEU A 48 -6.83 -9.04 -3.31
C LEU A 48 -8.03 -8.36 -2.64
N ALA A 49 -9.21 -9.00 -2.64
CA ALA A 49 -10.46 -8.43 -2.10
C ALA A 49 -10.35 -7.94 -0.64
N SER A 50 -9.47 -8.55 0.17
CA SER A 50 -9.21 -8.14 1.56
C SER A 50 -8.32 -6.90 1.69
N ARG A 51 -7.68 -6.46 0.61
CA ARG A 51 -6.71 -5.35 0.55
C ARG A 51 -7.15 -4.20 -0.36
N VAL A 52 -8.10 -4.47 -1.24
CA VAL A 52 -8.76 -3.49 -2.11
C VAL A 52 -9.99 -2.97 -1.38
N ASP A 53 -10.15 -1.66 -1.31
CA ASP A 53 -11.35 -1.06 -0.72
C ASP A 53 -12.55 -1.07 -1.70
N ARG A 54 -13.70 -0.58 -1.23
CA ARG A 54 -14.93 -0.53 -2.03
C ARG A 54 -14.81 0.38 -3.27
N GLU A 55 -13.84 1.29 -3.27
CA GLU A 55 -13.56 2.20 -4.38
C GLU A 55 -12.57 1.60 -5.38
N GLY A 56 -12.15 0.33 -5.21
CA GLY A 56 -11.21 -0.32 -6.11
C GLY A 56 -9.75 0.05 -5.85
N CYS A 57 -9.44 0.67 -4.71
CA CYS A 57 -8.09 1.09 -4.38
C CYS A 57 -7.36 0.07 -3.50
N LEU A 58 -6.25 -0.46 -4.01
CA LEU A 58 -5.34 -1.34 -3.28
C LEU A 58 -4.44 -0.54 -2.34
N ARG A 59 -4.38 -0.93 -1.06
CA ARG A 59 -3.58 -0.26 -0.04
C ARG A 59 -2.48 -1.16 0.52
N VAL A 60 -1.23 -0.70 0.49
CA VAL A 60 -0.05 -1.41 1.03
C VAL A 60 0.63 -0.54 2.08
N ARG A 61 0.53 -0.93 3.36
CA ARG A 61 1.12 -0.19 4.49
C ARG A 61 2.46 -0.79 4.91
N CYS A 62 3.47 0.05 5.07
CA CYS A 62 4.82 -0.32 5.52
C CYS A 62 5.33 0.67 6.56
N GLY A 63 5.88 0.16 7.67
CA GLY A 63 6.40 0.99 8.76
C GLY A 63 7.40 0.25 9.63
N ARG A 64 8.12 -0.71 9.05
CA ARG A 64 9.09 -1.56 9.75
C ARG A 64 10.41 -0.82 10.00
N HIS A 65 10.76 0.11 9.13
CA HIS A 65 12.03 0.82 9.18
C HIS A 65 11.88 2.20 9.84
N ARG A 66 13.00 2.71 10.35
CA ARG A 66 13.10 4.07 10.90
C ARG A 66 13.23 5.16 9.82
N SER A 67 13.31 4.78 8.54
CA SER A 67 13.39 5.71 7.40
C SER A 67 12.17 5.56 6.50
N GLN A 68 11.62 6.70 6.06
CA GLN A 68 10.56 6.75 5.05
C GLN A 68 11.00 6.11 3.72
N ALA A 69 12.25 6.34 3.30
CA ALA A 69 12.78 5.81 2.04
C ALA A 69 12.77 4.27 2.04
N MET A 70 13.30 3.66 3.10
CA MET A 70 13.28 2.20 3.27
C MET A 70 11.85 1.65 3.33
N ASN A 71 10.93 2.34 4.02
CA ASN A 71 9.53 1.93 4.07
C ASN A 71 8.82 2.09 2.72
N ARG A 72 9.24 3.05 1.88
CA ARG A 72 8.73 3.22 0.52
C ARG A 72 9.18 2.09 -0.39
N GLU A 73 10.46 1.74 -0.35
CA GLU A 73 11.01 0.60 -1.09
C GLU A 73 10.33 -0.72 -0.71
N GLU A 74 10.13 -0.93 0.60
CA GLU A 74 9.36 -2.08 1.12
C GLU A 74 7.93 -2.09 0.56
N ALA A 75 7.25 -0.95 0.55
CA ALA A 75 5.88 -0.84 0.02
C ALA A 75 5.81 -1.20 -1.46
N ILE A 76 6.78 -0.74 -2.27
CA ILE A 76 6.89 -1.07 -3.69
C ILE A 76 7.15 -2.57 -3.88
N ARG A 77 8.08 -3.16 -3.10
CA ARG A 77 8.40 -4.59 -3.19
C ARG A 77 7.18 -5.46 -2.89
N ARG A 78 6.45 -5.13 -1.82
CA ARG A 78 5.21 -5.84 -1.45
C ARG A 78 4.11 -5.65 -2.49
N PHE A 79 3.95 -4.43 -3.00
CA PHE A 79 3.00 -4.16 -4.07
C PHE A 79 3.28 -5.02 -5.30
N ASN A 80 4.53 -5.06 -5.76
CA ASN A 80 4.91 -5.86 -6.93
C ASN A 80 4.67 -7.37 -6.71
N ALA A 81 4.97 -7.89 -5.51
CA ALA A 81 4.67 -9.28 -5.18
C ALA A 81 3.16 -9.56 -5.24
N LEU A 82 2.34 -8.70 -4.62
CA LEU A 82 0.88 -8.84 -4.64
C LEU A 82 0.29 -8.80 -6.06
N ILE A 83 0.79 -7.89 -6.92
CA ILE A 83 0.32 -7.80 -8.30
C ILE A 83 0.73 -9.04 -9.10
N ARG A 84 1.96 -9.53 -8.94
CA ARG A 84 2.43 -10.76 -9.61
C ARG A 84 1.63 -11.99 -9.19
N ASP A 85 1.33 -12.13 -7.90
CA ASP A 85 0.54 -13.26 -7.40
C ASP A 85 -0.93 -13.17 -7.83
N ALA A 86 -1.43 -11.95 -8.06
CA ALA A 86 -2.81 -11.70 -8.43
C ALA A 86 -3.10 -11.89 -9.93
N LEU A 87 -2.14 -11.55 -10.78
CA LEU A 87 -2.27 -11.67 -12.24
C LEU A 87 -2.16 -13.11 -12.73
#